data_AF-M6K5K1-F1
#
_entry.id   AF-M6K5K1-F1
#
_cell.length_a   1.000
_cell.length_b   1.000
_cell.length_c   1.000
_cell.angle_alpha   90.00
_cell.angle_beta   90.00
_cell.angle_gamma   90.00
#
_symmetry.space_group_name_H-M   'P 1'
#
loop_
_entity.id
_entity.type
_entity.pdbx_description
1 polymer ?
#
loop_
_entity_poly.entity_id
_entity_poly.type
_entity_poly.pdbx_seq_one_letter_code
_entity_poly.pdbx_strand_id
1 'polypeptide(L)'
;MKHLYLISGLGADERVFKNLDFGENDLKYIFWVDPRANEEIFSYCKRLSKQISKSEEIILIGVSFGGIVAIELSKIISVKK
;
A
#
# COMPACT_ATOMS: atom_id res chain seq x y z
N MET A 1 2.62 8.67 16.58
CA MET A 1 3.29 7.89 15.52
C MET A 1 2.30 7.67 14.40
N LYS A 2 2.73 7.77 13.13
CA LYS A 2 1.86 7.54 11.97
C LYS A 2 2.04 6.12 11.46
N HIS A 3 1.02 5.56 10.82
CA HIS A 3 1.10 4.25 10.18
C HIS A 3 1.40 4.42 8.69
N LEU A 4 2.60 4.05 8.27
CA LEU A 4 3.04 4.11 6.88
C LEU A 4 2.84 2.75 6.23
N TYR A 5 1.99 2.69 5.20
CA TYR A 5 1.79 1.49 4.39
C TYR A 5 2.56 1.63 3.07
N LEU A 6 3.56 0.78 2.92
CA LEU A 6 4.53 0.80 1.84
C LEU A 6 4.15 -0.23 0.78
N ILE A 7 4.09 0.21 -0.48
CA ILE A 7 3.63 -0.59 -1.63
C ILE A 7 4.75 -0.58 -2.66
N SER A 8 5.41 -1.72 -2.85
CA SER A 8 6.52 -1.86 -3.81
C SER A 8 6.05 -1.65 -5.26
N GLY A 9 6.99 -1.63 -6.20
CA GLY A 9 6.65 -1.73 -7.63
C GLY A 9 6.21 -3.15 -8.00
N LEU A 10 5.54 -3.30 -9.15
CA LEU A 10 5.22 -4.61 -9.71
C LEU A 10 6.52 -5.38 -10.00
N GLY A 11 6.58 -6.66 -9.60
CA GLY A 11 7.78 -7.49 -9.73
C GLY A 11 8.85 -7.22 -8.66
N ALA A 12 8.57 -6.37 -7.68
CA ALA A 12 9.42 -6.10 -6.54
C ALA A 12 8.68 -6.37 -5.23
N ASP A 13 9.44 -6.44 -4.13
CA ASP A 13 8.93 -6.66 -2.78
C ASP A 13 9.42 -5.55 -1.83
N GLU A 14 9.21 -5.71 -0.52
CA GLU A 14 9.54 -4.73 0.51
C GLU A 14 11.02 -4.30 0.52
N ARG A 15 11.92 -5.10 -0.06
CA ARG A 15 13.37 -4.81 -0.09
C ARG A 15 13.70 -3.54 -0.87
N VAL A 16 12.79 -3.03 -1.70
CA VAL A 16 12.96 -1.72 -2.37
C VAL A 16 13.04 -0.57 -1.38
N PHE A 17 12.50 -0.74 -0.17
CA PHE A 17 12.50 0.29 0.87
C PHE A 17 13.68 0.17 1.84
N LYS A 18 14.54 -0.85 1.71
CA LYS A 18 15.56 -1.21 2.72
C LYS A 18 16.59 -0.11 3.06
N ASN A 19 16.79 0.84 2.14
CA ASN A 19 17.76 1.93 2.28
C ASN A 19 17.09 3.27 2.61
N LEU A 20 15.78 3.28 2.84
CA LEU A 20 15.03 4.49 3.18
C LEU A 20 14.84 4.57 4.69
N ASP A 21 15.11 5.75 5.25
CA ASP A 21 14.83 6.05 6.64
C ASP A 21 13.45 6.72 6.76
N PHE A 22 12.58 6.10 7.56
CA PHE A 22 11.23 6.59 7.84
C PHE A 22 11.08 7.11 9.29
N GLY A 23 12.18 7.25 10.04
CA GLY A 23 12.18 7.67 11.43
C GLY A 23 11.37 6.75 12.34
N GLU A 24 10.76 7.30 13.39
CA GLU A 24 10.00 6.55 14.40
C GLU A 24 8.55 6.22 13.98
N ASN A 25 8.28 6.08 12.68
CA ASN A 25 6.95 5.72 12.20
C ASN A 25 6.72 4.20 12.22
N ASP A 26 5.45 3.79 12.36
CA ASP A 26 5.07 2.38 12.28
C ASP A 26 4.99 1.96 10.81
N LEU A 27 5.85 1.03 10.40
CA LEU A 27 5.98 0.60 9.00
C LEU A 27 5.24 -0.70 8.77
N LYS A 28 4.40 -0.71 7.74
CA LYS A 28 3.67 -1.90 7.27
C LYS A 28 3.84 -2.04 5.78
N TYR A 29 4.07 -3.26 5.30
CA TYR A 29 4.19 -3.54 3.88
C TYR A 29 2.88 -4.13 3.36
N ILE A 30 2.44 -3.63 2.21
CA ILE A 30 1.34 -4.25 1.47
C ILE A 30 1.95 -5.26 0.50
N PHE A 31 1.67 -6.54 0.75
CA PHE A 31 2.14 -7.61 -0.11
C PHE A 31 1.20 -7.77 -1.30
N TRP A 32 1.78 -7.98 -2.48
CA TRP A 32 1.02 -8.36 -3.65
C TRP A 32 0.30 -9.68 -3.42
N VAL A 33 -0.92 -9.79 -3.92
CA VAL A 33 -1.68 -11.05 -3.98
C VAL A 33 -1.90 -11.43 -5.42
N ASP A 34 -2.10 -12.72 -5.69
CA ASP A 34 -2.37 -13.17 -7.04
C ASP A 34 -3.67 -12.53 -7.60
N PRO A 35 -3.61 -11.88 -8.77
CA PRO A 35 -4.78 -11.32 -9.41
C PRO A 35 -5.69 -12.45 -9.89
N ARG A 36 -7.00 -12.20 -9.91
CA ARG A 36 -7.96 -13.09 -10.57
C ARG A 36 -8.07 -12.75 -12.06
N ALA A 37 -8.49 -13.71 -12.87
CA ALA A 37 -8.74 -13.48 -14.29
C ALA A 37 -9.79 -12.38 -14.47
N ASN A 38 -9.50 -11.40 -15.34
CA ASN A 38 -10.36 -10.25 -15.63
C ASN A 38 -10.77 -9.44 -14.37
N GLU A 39 -9.90 -9.41 -13.35
CA GLU A 39 -10.17 -8.64 -12.14
C GLU A 39 -9.97 -7.14 -12.38
N GLU A 40 -11.02 -6.35 -12.20
CA GLU A 40 -10.94 -4.90 -12.19
C GLU A 40 -9.96 -4.40 -11.11
N ILE A 41 -9.19 -3.36 -11.44
CA ILE A 41 -8.16 -2.81 -10.53
C ILE A 41 -8.74 -2.40 -9.17
N PHE A 42 -9.97 -1.88 -9.15
CA PHE A 42 -10.68 -1.53 -7.92
C PHE A 42 -10.94 -2.76 -7.04
N SER A 43 -11.39 -3.87 -7.64
CA SER A 43 -11.64 -5.13 -6.94
C SER A 43 -10.35 -5.73 -6.39
N TYR A 44 -9.26 -5.65 -7.16
CA TYR A 44 -7.94 -6.04 -6.73
C TYR A 44 -7.47 -5.21 -5.52
N CYS A 45 -7.56 -3.87 -5.60
CA CYS A 45 -7.19 -2.97 -4.50
C CYS A 45 -8.08 -3.17 -3.26
N LYS A 46 -9.36 -3.54 -3.43
CA LYS A 46 -10.26 -3.91 -2.32
C LYS A 46 -9.83 -5.18 -1.60
N ARG A 47 -9.11 -6.10 -2.26
CA ARG A 47 -8.48 -7.24 -1.60
C ARG A 47 -7.21 -6.83 -0.87
N LEU A 48 -6.39 -5.99 -1.49
CA LEU A 48 -5.17 -5.47 -0.85
C LEU A 48 -5.50 -4.65 0.41
N SER A 49 -6.57 -3.87 0.41
CA SER A 49 -6.96 -3.03 1.56
C SER A 49 -7.26 -3.83 2.83
N LYS A 50 -7.49 -5.14 2.74
CA LYS A 50 -7.66 -6.03 3.92
C LYS A 50 -6.38 -6.14 4.77
N GLN A 51 -5.23 -5.81 4.22
CA GLN A 51 -3.95 -5.76 4.95
C GLN A 51 -3.83 -4.47 5.80
N ILE A 52 -4.72 -3.50 5.60
CA ILE A 52 -4.68 -2.19 6.25
C ILE A 52 -5.61 -2.21 7.46
N SER A 53 -5.01 -2.10 8.65
CA SER A 53 -5.76 -1.87 9.88
C SER A 53 -6.36 -0.47 9.84
N LYS A 54 -7.65 -0.34 10.15
CA LYS A 54 -8.33 0.96 10.28
C LYS A 54 -7.81 1.69 11.53
N SER A 55 -6.66 2.34 11.39
CA SER A 55 -6.09 3.29 12.35
C SER A 55 -6.45 4.72 11.96
N GLU A 56 -6.43 5.65 12.91
CA GLU A 56 -6.88 7.03 12.67
C GLU A 56 -5.98 7.83 11.71
N GLU A 57 -4.68 7.52 11.62
CA GLU A 57 -3.75 8.18 10.68
C GLU A 57 -2.97 7.18 9.80
N ILE A 58 -3.47 6.97 8.58
CA ILE A 58 -2.85 6.11 7.56
C ILE A 58 -2.20 6.98 6.48
N ILE A 59 -0.94 6.69 6.14
CA ILE A 59 -0.25 7.25 4.98
C ILE A 59 0.13 6.10 4.04
N LEU A 60 -0.11 6.30 2.74
CA LEU A 60 0.27 5.33 1.71
C LEU A 60 1.52 5.83 0.98
N ILE A 61 2.51 4.97 0.82
CA ILE A 61 3.75 5.24 0.09
C ILE A 61 3.89 4.19 -1.00
N GLY A 62 3.80 4.60 -2.26
CA GLY A 62 3.85 3.69 -3.41
C GLY A 62 4.95 4.06 -4.39
N VAL A 63 5.68 3.06 -4.89
CA VAL A 63 6.73 3.25 -5.91
C VAL A 63 6.24 2.72 -7.26
N SER A 64 6.34 3.53 -8.32
CA SER A 64 5.92 3.16 -9.68
C SER A 64 4.47 2.63 -9.69
N PHE A 65 4.23 1.38 -10.10
CA PHE A 65 2.89 0.76 -10.06
C PHE A 65 2.27 0.75 -8.65
N GLY A 66 3.09 0.63 -7.60
CA GLY A 66 2.64 0.78 -6.21
C GLY A 66 2.03 2.14 -5.93
N GLY A 67 2.45 3.20 -6.65
CA GLY A 67 1.86 4.53 -6.57
C GLY A 67 0.44 4.59 -7.15
N ILE A 68 0.19 3.90 -8.26
CA ILE A 68 -1.16 3.77 -8.82
C ILE A 68 -2.06 3.03 -7.83
N VAL A 69 -1.57 1.94 -7.24
CA VAL A 69 -2.29 1.17 -6.23
C VAL A 69 -2.53 1.99 -4.96
N ALA A 70 -1.59 2.83 -4.54
CA ALA A 70 -1.79 3.78 -3.43
C ALA A 70 -2.94 4.75 -3.72
N ILE A 71 -3.02 5.28 -4.94
CA ILE A 71 -4.12 6.17 -5.36
C ILE A 71 -5.46 5.43 -5.34
N GLU A 72 -5.53 4.20 -5.89
CA GLU A 72 -6.76 3.41 -5.86
C GLU A 72 -7.18 3.03 -4.43
N LEU A 73 -6.24 2.68 -3.56
CA LEU A 73 -6.50 2.42 -2.15
C LEU A 73 -7.03 3.66 -1.41
N SER A 74 -6.54 4.86 -1.75
CA SER A 74 -7.02 6.13 -1.15
C SER A 74 -8.51 6.42 -1.42
N LYS A 75 -9.12 5.74 -2.41
CA LYS A 75 -10.56 5.81 -2.70
C LYS A 75 -11.38 4.84 -1.84
N ILE A 76 -10.74 3.82 -1.27
CA ILE A 76 -11.37 2.72 -0.53
C ILE A 76 -11.29 2.95 0.99
N ILE A 77 -10.21 3.58 1.46
CA ILE A 77 -9.94 3.83 2.87
C ILE A 77 -9.66 5.32 3.13
N SER A 78 -9.94 5.78 4.36
CA SER A 78 -9.56 7.13 4.78
C SER A 78 -8.05 7.20 4.97
N VAL A 79 -7.39 8.13 4.28
CA VAL A 79 -5.94 8.32 4.32
C VAL A 79 -5.60 9.79 4.50
N LYS A 80 -4.44 10.05 5.09
CA LYS A 80 -3.82 11.36 5.15
C LYS A 80 -2.98 11.56 3.87
N LYS A 81 -3.19 12.69 3.21
CA LYS A 81 -2.47 13.10 2.00
C LYS A 81 -1.28 13.96 2.37
#